data_AF-A0A164CUU6-F1
#
_entry.id   AF-A0A164CUU6-F1
#
_cell.length_a   1.000
_cell.length_b   1.000
_cell.length_c   1.000
_cell.angle_alpha   90.00
_cell.angle_beta   90.00
_cell.angle_gamma   90.00
#
_symmetry.space_group_name_H-M   'P 1'
#
loop_
_entity.id
_entity.type
_entity.pdbx_description
1 polymer ?
#
loop_
_entity_poly.entity_id
_entity_poly.type
_entity_poly.pdbx_seq_one_letter_code
_entity_poly.pdbx_strand_id
1 'polypeptide(L)'
;MEDTTDALHADPSRHREDEQQTIDRLWDFADPATSEQRFRAVADDEAVPTHERAVMTTQLARAIGIQRRDDEALALLDDLEAAGRADETPEEAAELRARIALERGRIAATAERFDEAVPLFTKAVREAALAGSTFLVLDALHMLALNDAGHEEEWATEGFDILEGVRDRRLKRWGVALHNNLGWTKHDAGDAVAALHHFERAVEAADQYGTAGQQHVARWSVGRALRTLGRTDEALELQRELARARPDDTYVQAEIEALTAEVTEAEPTIEA
;
A
#
# COMPACT_ATOMS: atom_id res chain seq x y z
N MET A 1 43.39 12.84 33.74
CA MET A 1 42.65 13.76 32.87
C MET A 1 41.83 12.88 31.96
N GLU A 2 40.61 12.63 32.41
CA GLU A 2 39.52 12.15 31.57
C GLU A 2 39.24 13.24 30.54
N ASP A 3 39.12 12.87 29.27
CA ASP A 3 38.22 13.58 28.37
C ASP A 3 37.64 12.56 27.40
N THR A 4 36.50 12.02 27.82
CA THR A 4 35.62 11.18 27.03
C THR A 4 34.79 12.11 26.16
N THR A 5 35.11 12.19 24.87
CA THR A 5 34.17 12.76 23.89
C THR A 5 33.54 11.61 23.13
N ASP A 6 32.58 10.96 23.81
CA ASP A 6 31.61 10.09 23.18
C ASP A 6 30.64 11.00 22.41
N ALA A 7 31.01 11.34 21.17
CA ALA A 7 30.12 12.04 20.26
C ALA A 7 29.10 11.01 19.77
N LEU A 8 27.96 10.96 20.47
CA LEU A 8 26.71 10.35 20.02
C LEU A 8 26.36 10.93 18.64
N HIS A 9 26.85 10.29 17.58
CA HIS A 9 26.28 10.42 16.26
C HIS A 9 24.91 9.76 16.30
N ALA A 10 23.88 10.58 16.53
CA ALA A 10 22.51 10.26 16.15
C ALA A 10 22.53 9.95 14.64
N ASP A 11 22.47 8.67 14.31
CA ASP A 11 22.37 8.20 12.94
C ASP A 11 21.00 8.65 12.39
N PRO A 12 20.93 9.57 11.41
CA PRO A 12 19.67 10.08 10.86
C PRO A 12 18.77 8.95 10.34
N SER A 13 19.38 7.83 9.92
CA SER A 13 18.72 6.61 9.48
C SER A 13 17.89 5.98 10.59
N ARG A 14 18.39 5.97 11.83
CA ARG A 14 17.69 5.38 12.99
C ARG A 14 16.46 6.17 13.38
N HIS A 15 16.52 7.50 13.35
CA HIS A 15 15.37 8.35 13.66
C HIS A 15 14.21 8.12 12.68
N ARG A 16 14.51 7.96 11.39
CA ARG A 16 13.50 7.66 10.36
C ARG A 16 12.97 6.22 10.45
N GLU A 17 13.81 5.25 10.79
CA GLU A 17 13.39 3.87 11.05
C GLU A 17 12.46 3.78 12.28
N ASP A 18 12.75 4.53 13.34
CA ASP A 18 11.91 4.59 14.55
C ASP A 18 10.59 5.33 14.31
N GLU A 19 10.60 6.42 13.54
CA GLU A 19 9.38 7.12 13.10
C GLU A 19 8.46 6.18 12.31
N GLN A 20 9.01 5.47 11.31
CA GLN A 20 8.21 4.57 10.48
C GLN A 20 7.67 3.38 11.29
N GLN A 21 8.44 2.85 12.25
CA GLN A 21 7.93 1.83 13.18
C GLN A 21 6.81 2.37 14.07
N THR A 22 6.89 3.64 14.48
CA THR A 22 5.82 4.29 15.23
C THR A 22 4.55 4.40 14.38
N ILE A 23 4.66 4.88 13.15
CA ILE A 23 3.53 4.93 12.19
C ILE A 23 2.86 3.56 12.06
N ASP A 24 3.65 2.50 11.87
CA ASP A 24 3.13 1.14 11.70
C ASP A 24 2.34 0.64 12.93
N ARG A 25 2.76 1.01 14.15
CA ARG A 25 2.10 0.61 15.40
C ARG A 25 0.81 1.38 15.64
N LEU A 26 0.72 2.61 15.14
CA LEU A 26 -0.47 3.45 15.31
C LEU A 26 -1.58 3.02 14.35
N TRP A 27 -1.22 2.50 13.18
CA TRP A 27 -2.17 2.03 12.17
C TRP A 27 -2.92 0.74 12.54
N ASP A 28 -4.24 0.83 12.43
CA ASP A 28 -5.16 -0.27 12.19
C ASP A 28 -6.05 0.12 11.01
N PHE A 29 -5.77 -0.44 9.83
CA PHE A 29 -6.54 -0.13 8.62
C PHE A 29 -7.97 -0.68 8.65
N ALA A 30 -8.27 -1.66 9.52
CA ALA A 30 -9.63 -2.15 9.74
C ALA A 30 -10.44 -1.22 10.68
N ASP A 31 -9.74 -0.40 11.48
CA ASP A 31 -10.32 0.62 12.35
C ASP A 31 -9.62 1.98 12.16
N PRO A 32 -9.92 2.68 11.05
CA PRO A 32 -9.31 3.98 10.76
C PRO A 32 -9.71 5.05 11.79
N ALA A 33 -10.84 4.90 12.49
CA ALA A 33 -11.29 5.85 13.51
C ALA A 33 -10.42 5.77 14.78
N THR A 34 -10.05 4.56 15.21
CA THR A 34 -9.07 4.39 16.30
C THR A 34 -7.68 4.87 15.88
N SER A 35 -7.27 4.59 14.63
CA SER A 35 -6.00 5.09 14.09
C SER A 35 -5.94 6.62 14.07
N GLU A 36 -7.02 7.27 13.65
CA GLU A 36 -7.17 8.73 13.69
C GLU A 36 -6.92 9.28 15.11
N GLN A 37 -7.56 8.71 16.14
CA GLN A 37 -7.38 9.15 17.52
C GLN A 37 -5.92 9.02 17.98
N ARG A 38 -5.26 7.92 17.60
CA ARG A 38 -3.85 7.66 17.93
C ARG A 38 -2.91 8.67 17.25
N PHE A 39 -3.09 8.94 15.95
CA PHE A 39 -2.27 9.92 15.24
C PHE A 39 -2.49 11.33 15.77
N ARG A 40 -3.75 11.71 16.07
CA ARG A 40 -4.07 13.01 16.66
C ARG A 40 -3.37 13.22 18.00
N ALA A 41 -3.40 12.20 18.87
CA ALA A 41 -2.72 12.28 20.16
C ALA A 41 -1.21 12.56 20.05
N VAL A 42 -0.53 11.98 19.06
CA VAL A 42 0.91 12.23 18.84
C VAL A 42 1.16 13.57 18.14
N ALA A 43 0.30 13.94 17.18
CA ALA A 43 0.41 15.22 16.48
C ALA A 43 0.22 16.44 17.40
N ASP A 44 -0.60 16.29 18.45
CA ASP A 44 -0.90 17.33 19.44
C ASP A 44 0.09 17.35 20.63
N ASP A 45 0.99 16.36 20.75
CA ASP A 45 1.94 16.27 21.86
C ASP A 45 3.17 17.17 21.61
N GLU A 46 3.22 18.34 22.25
CA GLU A 46 4.34 19.30 22.13
C GLU A 46 5.71 18.73 22.55
N ALA A 47 5.75 17.61 23.29
CA ALA A 47 7.00 16.94 23.62
C ALA A 47 7.63 16.19 22.42
N VAL A 48 6.83 15.86 21.41
CA VAL A 48 7.28 15.22 20.16
C VAL A 48 7.93 16.27 19.25
N PRO A 49 9.06 15.99 18.58
CA PRO A 49 9.70 16.91 17.66
C PRO A 49 8.75 17.44 16.56
N THR A 50 8.92 18.71 16.18
CA THR A 50 8.01 19.38 15.23
C THR A 50 7.88 18.67 13.88
N HIS A 51 8.97 18.11 13.34
CA HIS A 51 8.93 17.35 12.10
C HIS A 51 8.15 16.03 12.27
N GLU A 52 8.40 15.28 13.35
CA GLU A 52 7.68 14.03 13.63
C GLU A 52 6.18 14.29 13.81
N ARG A 53 5.78 15.33 14.56
CA ARG A 53 4.36 15.73 14.64
C ARG A 53 3.76 16.04 13.27
N ALA A 54 4.51 16.73 12.41
CA ALA A 54 4.08 17.02 11.04
C ALA A 54 3.87 15.74 10.22
N VAL A 55 4.79 14.76 10.32
CA VAL A 55 4.61 13.45 9.69
C VAL A 55 3.37 12.74 10.24
N MET A 56 3.13 12.75 11.55
CA MET A 56 1.93 12.16 12.15
C MET A 56 0.64 12.85 11.68
N THR A 57 0.66 14.17 11.45
CA THR A 57 -0.47 14.90 10.86
C THR A 57 -0.80 14.42 9.44
N THR A 58 0.20 14.03 8.63
CA THR A 58 -0.09 13.42 7.31
C THR A 58 -0.80 12.07 7.45
N GLN A 59 -0.42 11.26 8.44
CA GLN A 59 -1.08 9.98 8.71
C GLN A 59 -2.47 10.16 9.31
N LEU A 60 -2.65 11.19 10.15
CA LEU A 60 -3.96 11.62 10.62
C LEU A 60 -4.89 11.98 9.45
N ALA A 61 -4.42 12.80 8.51
CA ALA A 61 -5.17 13.16 7.32
C ALA A 61 -5.54 11.92 6.49
N ARG A 62 -4.62 10.95 6.33
CA ARG A 62 -4.90 9.66 5.68
C ARG A 62 -6.01 8.88 6.40
N ALA A 63 -5.97 8.79 7.73
CA ALA A 63 -6.98 8.08 8.51
C ALA A 63 -8.37 8.72 8.40
N ILE A 64 -8.43 10.05 8.35
CA ILE A 64 -9.66 10.83 8.14
C ILE A 64 -10.18 10.65 6.70
N GLY A 65 -9.30 10.67 5.70
CA GLY A 65 -9.64 10.45 4.30
C GLY A 65 -10.24 9.05 4.03
N ILE A 66 -9.71 8.00 4.67
CA ILE A 66 -10.29 6.64 4.60
C ILE A 66 -11.74 6.64 5.13
N GLN A 67 -12.06 7.48 6.12
CA GLN A 67 -13.41 7.65 6.66
C GLN A 67 -14.30 8.58 5.81
N ARG A 68 -13.84 8.98 4.62
CA ARG A 68 -14.55 9.85 3.66
C ARG A 68 -14.85 11.26 4.20
N ARG A 69 -14.03 11.74 5.14
CA ARG A 69 -14.06 13.11 5.68
C ARG A 69 -13.07 14.00 4.92
N ASP A 70 -13.24 14.06 3.60
CA ASP A 70 -12.23 14.58 2.67
C ASP A 70 -11.88 16.06 2.94
N ASP A 71 -12.88 16.92 3.20
CA ASP A 71 -12.66 18.35 3.49
C ASP A 71 -11.79 18.58 4.75
N GLU A 72 -11.98 17.77 5.79
CA GLU A 72 -11.20 17.86 7.02
C GLU A 72 -9.77 17.39 6.81
N ALA A 73 -9.59 16.28 6.06
CA ALA A 73 -8.27 15.78 5.71
C ALA A 73 -7.50 16.81 4.86
N LEU A 74 -8.15 17.43 3.87
CA LEU A 74 -7.53 18.46 3.04
C LEU A 74 -7.17 19.72 3.84
N ALA A 75 -8.05 20.18 4.74
CA ALA A 75 -7.76 21.33 5.60
C ALA A 75 -6.52 21.10 6.48
N LEU A 76 -6.36 19.90 7.07
CA LEU A 76 -5.16 19.54 7.82
C LEU A 76 -3.89 19.59 6.96
N LEU A 77 -3.96 19.13 5.71
CA LEU A 77 -2.82 19.14 4.79
C LEU A 77 -2.48 20.57 4.33
N ASP A 78 -3.48 21.42 4.14
CA ASP A 78 -3.31 22.84 3.81
C ASP A 78 -2.64 23.61 4.95
N ASP A 79 -3.12 23.43 6.18
CA ASP A 79 -2.52 24.03 7.38
C ASP A 79 -1.06 23.59 7.56
N LEU A 80 -0.77 22.31 7.29
CA LEU A 80 0.57 21.75 7.39
C LEU A 80 1.54 22.29 6.35
N GLU A 81 1.07 22.52 5.12
CA GLU A 81 1.85 23.14 4.04
C GLU A 81 2.09 24.64 4.33
N ALA A 82 1.11 25.33 4.93
CA ALA A 82 1.18 26.76 5.25
C ALA A 82 2.04 27.08 6.48
N ALA A 83 2.09 26.20 7.49
CA ALA A 83 2.73 26.47 8.76
C ALA A 83 4.21 26.88 8.63
N GLY A 84 4.94 26.34 7.64
CA GLY A 84 6.38 26.53 7.49
C GLY A 84 7.18 26.02 8.70
N ARG A 85 8.40 25.55 8.51
CA ARG A 85 9.23 25.05 9.63
C ARG A 85 10.62 25.68 9.53
N ALA A 86 10.96 26.50 10.54
CA ALA A 86 12.15 27.35 10.53
C ALA A 86 13.47 26.58 10.57
N ASP A 87 13.46 25.37 11.14
CA ASP A 87 14.64 24.54 11.38
C ASP A 87 14.66 23.25 10.54
N GLU A 88 13.81 23.14 9.53
CA GLU A 88 13.66 21.92 8.72
C GLU A 88 14.77 21.79 7.67
N THR A 89 15.39 20.60 7.56
CA THR A 89 16.36 20.36 6.48
C THR A 89 15.67 20.28 5.11
N PRO A 90 16.39 20.49 3.99
CA PRO A 90 15.80 20.31 2.66
C PRO A 90 15.17 18.93 2.45
N GLU A 91 15.77 17.88 3.03
CA GLU A 91 15.30 16.50 2.95
C GLU A 91 14.02 16.28 3.76
N GLU A 92 13.95 16.81 4.98
CA GLU A 92 12.74 16.77 5.82
C GLU A 92 11.59 17.53 5.15
N ALA A 93 11.88 18.70 4.59
CA ALA A 93 10.88 19.48 3.85
C ALA A 93 10.39 18.74 2.60
N ALA A 94 11.28 18.04 1.89
CA ALA A 94 10.92 17.21 0.75
C ALA A 94 10.09 15.98 1.17
N GLU A 95 10.45 15.34 2.29
CA GLU A 95 9.68 14.21 2.83
C GLU A 95 8.24 14.63 3.11
N LEU A 96 8.05 15.78 3.78
CA LEU A 96 6.70 16.21 4.10
C LEU A 96 5.91 16.61 2.84
N ARG A 97 6.54 17.27 1.87
CA ARG A 97 5.91 17.56 0.57
C ARG A 97 5.50 16.29 -0.16
N ALA A 98 6.30 15.22 -0.08
CA ALA A 98 5.96 13.92 -0.66
C ALA A 98 4.74 13.30 0.01
N ARG A 99 4.72 13.27 1.36
CA ARG A 99 3.60 12.73 2.15
C ARG A 99 2.30 13.52 1.91
N ILE A 100 2.37 14.85 1.92
CA ILE A 100 1.21 15.70 1.61
C ILE A 100 0.67 15.41 0.19
N ALA A 101 1.56 15.33 -0.80
CA ALA A 101 1.16 15.04 -2.18
C ALA A 101 0.53 13.64 -2.32
N LEU A 102 1.07 12.63 -1.63
CA LEU A 102 0.48 11.29 -1.55
C LEU A 102 -0.94 11.32 -1.00
N GLU A 103 -1.17 11.98 0.13
CA GLU A 103 -2.50 11.96 0.75
C GLU A 103 -3.53 12.78 -0.05
N ARG A 104 -3.14 13.94 -0.59
CA ARG A 104 -4.02 14.67 -1.53
C ARG A 104 -4.34 13.82 -2.77
N GLY A 105 -3.34 13.13 -3.31
CA GLY A 105 -3.51 12.24 -4.45
C GLY A 105 -4.48 11.10 -4.14
N ARG A 106 -4.39 10.48 -2.96
CA ARG A 106 -5.33 9.42 -2.53
C ARG A 106 -6.76 9.93 -2.39
N ILE A 107 -6.94 11.12 -1.84
CA ILE A 107 -8.28 11.75 -1.73
C ILE A 107 -8.86 12.00 -3.13
N ALA A 108 -8.05 12.55 -4.06
CA ALA A 108 -8.47 12.76 -5.44
C ALA A 108 -8.80 11.44 -6.17
N ALA A 109 -7.95 10.42 -6.04
CA ALA A 109 -8.14 9.09 -6.62
C ALA A 109 -9.40 8.40 -6.08
N THR A 110 -9.67 8.50 -4.77
CA THR A 110 -10.90 7.94 -4.16
C THR A 110 -12.17 8.63 -4.69
N ALA A 111 -12.05 9.89 -5.10
CA ALA A 111 -13.11 10.64 -5.78
C ALA A 111 -13.10 10.44 -7.30
N GLU A 112 -12.31 9.51 -7.83
CA GLU A 112 -12.14 9.21 -9.26
C GLU A 112 -11.66 10.41 -10.11
N ARG A 113 -10.99 11.39 -9.48
CA ARG A 113 -10.40 12.57 -10.13
C ARG A 113 -8.95 12.28 -10.50
N PHE A 114 -8.76 11.34 -11.42
CA PHE A 114 -7.43 10.82 -11.78
C PHE A 114 -6.53 11.87 -12.44
N ASP A 115 -7.11 12.81 -13.19
CA ASP A 115 -6.43 13.96 -13.79
C ASP A 115 -5.82 14.89 -12.74
N GLU A 116 -6.41 14.96 -11.54
CA GLU A 116 -5.83 15.64 -10.38
C GLU A 116 -4.85 14.75 -9.60
N ALA A 117 -5.16 13.45 -9.45
CA ALA A 117 -4.38 12.52 -8.64
C ALA A 117 -3.00 12.22 -9.24
N VAL A 118 -2.91 11.97 -10.55
CA VAL A 118 -1.66 11.57 -11.23
C VAL A 118 -0.55 12.64 -11.08
N PRO A 119 -0.80 13.94 -11.33
CA PRO A 119 0.20 14.98 -11.05
C PRO A 119 0.65 15.04 -9.59
N LEU A 120 -0.24 14.76 -8.64
CA LEU A 120 0.09 14.73 -7.21
C LEU A 120 1.01 13.55 -6.87
N PHE A 121 0.72 12.34 -7.36
CA PHE A 121 1.60 11.20 -7.17
C PHE A 121 2.95 11.37 -7.89
N THR A 122 2.96 11.99 -9.08
CA THR A 122 4.20 12.36 -9.78
C THR A 122 5.03 13.34 -8.96
N LYS A 123 4.40 14.35 -8.34
CA LYS A 123 5.08 15.26 -7.39
C LYS A 123 5.63 14.46 -6.21
N ALA A 124 4.86 13.51 -5.67
CA ALA A 124 5.29 12.69 -4.54
C ALA A 124 6.54 11.85 -4.87
N VAL A 125 6.64 11.24 -6.05
CA VAL A 125 7.85 10.51 -6.49
C VAL A 125 9.07 11.44 -6.44
N ARG A 126 8.96 12.64 -7.02
CA ARG A 126 10.08 13.60 -7.10
C ARG A 126 10.51 14.07 -5.71
N GLU A 127 9.56 14.44 -4.87
CA GLU A 127 9.83 14.92 -3.51
C GLU A 127 10.37 13.80 -2.61
N ALA A 128 9.85 12.57 -2.74
CA ALA A 128 10.36 11.41 -2.01
C ALA A 128 11.81 11.06 -2.41
N ALA A 129 12.14 11.20 -3.70
CA ALA A 129 13.50 11.02 -4.19
C ALA A 129 14.45 12.10 -3.62
N LEU A 130 14.01 13.37 -3.58
CA LEU A 130 14.77 14.46 -2.95
C LEU A 130 14.96 14.25 -1.44
N ALA A 131 13.98 13.65 -0.77
CA ALA A 131 14.06 13.28 0.64
C ALA A 131 14.98 12.09 0.92
N GLY A 132 15.42 11.36 -0.13
CA GLY A 132 16.14 10.10 0.00
C GLY A 132 15.27 8.96 0.55
N SER A 133 13.93 9.05 0.44
CA SER A 133 13.01 8.06 1.00
C SER A 133 12.56 7.06 -0.07
N THR A 134 13.29 5.95 -0.21
CA THR A 134 12.92 4.87 -1.13
C THR A 134 11.54 4.28 -0.80
N PHE A 135 11.15 4.26 0.47
CA PHE A 135 9.82 3.80 0.87
C PHE A 135 8.71 4.67 0.28
N LEU A 136 8.83 6.00 0.36
CA LEU A 136 7.83 6.93 -0.19
C LEU A 136 7.85 6.96 -1.73
N VAL A 137 9.01 6.73 -2.35
CA VAL A 137 9.09 6.55 -3.81
C VAL A 137 8.28 5.33 -4.25
N LEU A 138 8.47 4.19 -3.60
CA LEU A 138 7.72 2.97 -3.91
C LEU A 138 6.21 3.11 -3.64
N ASP A 139 5.84 3.84 -2.58
CA ASP A 139 4.43 4.15 -2.29
C ASP A 139 3.81 4.99 -3.41
N ALA A 140 4.49 6.06 -3.85
CA ALA A 140 4.01 6.91 -4.93
C ALA A 140 3.95 6.20 -6.29
N LEU A 141 4.93 5.35 -6.61
CA LEU A 141 4.92 4.52 -7.82
C LEU A 141 3.78 3.51 -7.79
N HIS A 142 3.51 2.89 -6.64
CA HIS A 142 2.36 2.01 -6.48
C HIS A 142 1.05 2.77 -6.72
N MET A 143 0.92 3.98 -6.18
CA MET A 143 -0.27 4.81 -6.42
C MET A 143 -0.40 5.22 -7.89
N LEU A 144 0.69 5.55 -8.58
CA LEU A 144 0.66 5.80 -10.04
C LEU A 144 0.23 4.57 -10.82
N ALA A 145 0.80 3.41 -10.51
CA ALA A 145 0.44 2.14 -11.16
C ALA A 145 -1.03 1.75 -10.97
N LEU A 146 -1.71 2.28 -9.95
CA LEU A 146 -3.15 2.07 -9.71
C LEU A 146 -4.05 3.07 -10.45
N ASN A 147 -3.55 4.27 -10.78
CA ASN A 147 -4.39 5.42 -11.11
C ASN A 147 -4.04 6.11 -12.44
N ASP A 148 -2.89 5.79 -13.05
CA ASP A 148 -2.49 6.32 -14.34
C ASP A 148 -2.76 5.30 -15.46
N ALA A 149 -4.00 5.33 -15.94
CA ALA A 149 -4.51 4.37 -16.92
C ALA A 149 -3.67 4.38 -18.20
N GLY A 150 -3.20 3.19 -18.60
CA GLY A 150 -2.31 2.99 -19.75
C GLY A 150 -0.81 3.04 -19.44
N HIS A 151 -0.41 3.43 -18.23
CA HIS A 151 1.00 3.46 -17.79
C HIS A 151 1.25 2.54 -16.57
N GLU A 152 0.31 1.65 -16.24
CA GLU A 152 0.36 0.81 -15.03
C GLU A 152 1.61 -0.06 -14.99
N GLU A 153 1.95 -0.68 -16.12
CA GLU A 153 3.11 -1.56 -16.27
C GLU A 153 4.43 -0.78 -16.24
N GLU A 154 4.45 0.44 -16.77
CA GLU A 154 5.63 1.32 -16.72
C GLU A 154 5.97 1.69 -15.28
N TRP A 155 4.97 2.16 -14.52
CA TRP A 155 5.15 2.52 -13.11
C TRP A 155 5.50 1.33 -12.22
N ALA A 156 4.88 0.17 -12.46
CA ALA A 156 5.22 -1.04 -11.73
C ALA A 156 6.64 -1.52 -12.04
N THR A 157 7.09 -1.40 -13.30
CA THR A 157 8.46 -1.74 -13.72
C THR A 157 9.49 -0.87 -13.01
N GLU A 158 9.27 0.46 -12.94
CA GLU A 158 10.15 1.34 -12.15
C GLU A 158 10.22 0.90 -10.68
N GLY A 159 9.08 0.48 -10.11
CA GLY A 159 9.03 -0.08 -8.76
C GLY A 159 9.86 -1.36 -8.63
N PHE A 160 9.76 -2.29 -9.57
CA PHE A 160 10.55 -3.53 -9.55
C PHE A 160 12.05 -3.27 -9.68
N ASP A 161 12.47 -2.34 -10.54
CA ASP A 161 13.88 -1.96 -10.69
C ASP A 161 14.47 -1.46 -9.37
N ILE A 162 13.72 -0.64 -8.63
CA ILE A 162 14.10 -0.21 -7.27
C ILE A 162 14.19 -1.42 -6.34
N LEU A 163 13.19 -2.31 -6.38
CA LEU A 163 13.17 -3.49 -5.52
C LEU A 163 14.35 -4.40 -5.78
N GLU A 164 14.80 -4.59 -7.02
CA GLU A 164 15.98 -5.38 -7.35
C GLU A 164 17.25 -4.85 -6.68
N GLY A 165 17.40 -3.52 -6.60
CA GLY A 165 18.58 -2.86 -6.03
C GLY A 165 18.66 -2.84 -4.50
N VAL A 166 17.54 -3.07 -3.79
CA VAL A 166 17.52 -2.99 -2.31
C VAL A 166 17.64 -4.35 -1.63
N ARG A 167 18.14 -4.35 -0.38
CA ARG A 167 18.18 -5.55 0.49
C ARG A 167 17.18 -5.49 1.64
N ASP A 168 16.61 -4.32 1.89
CA ASP A 168 15.64 -4.12 2.96
C ASP A 168 14.38 -4.96 2.71
N ARG A 169 14.09 -5.86 3.65
CA ARG A 169 12.92 -6.75 3.63
C ARG A 169 11.61 -5.96 3.63
N ARG A 170 11.57 -4.81 4.31
CA ARG A 170 10.41 -3.92 4.33
C ARG A 170 10.14 -3.36 2.94
N LEU A 171 11.18 -2.88 2.25
CA LEU A 171 11.03 -2.39 0.88
C LEU A 171 10.64 -3.52 -0.07
N LYS A 172 11.29 -4.70 0.03
CA LYS A 172 10.95 -5.89 -0.78
C LYS A 172 9.48 -6.30 -0.66
N ARG A 173 8.83 -6.02 0.47
CA ARG A 173 7.40 -6.27 0.68
C ARG A 173 6.49 -5.52 -0.31
N TRP A 174 6.93 -4.38 -0.87
CA TRP A 174 6.19 -3.68 -1.93
C TRP A 174 5.97 -4.55 -3.17
N GLY A 175 6.82 -5.55 -3.41
CA GLY A 175 6.64 -6.50 -4.52
C GLY A 175 5.30 -7.22 -4.47
N VAL A 176 4.71 -7.42 -3.28
CA VAL A 176 3.37 -7.99 -3.15
C VAL A 176 2.31 -7.09 -3.80
N ALA A 177 2.30 -5.80 -3.44
CA ALA A 177 1.29 -4.87 -3.91
C ALA A 177 1.45 -4.56 -5.41
N LEU A 178 2.68 -4.39 -5.88
CA LEU A 178 2.97 -4.14 -7.30
C LEU A 178 2.56 -5.31 -8.19
N HIS A 179 2.96 -6.54 -7.83
CA HIS A 179 2.55 -7.72 -8.59
C HIS A 179 1.04 -7.97 -8.50
N ASN A 180 0.43 -7.81 -7.33
CA ASN A 180 -1.03 -8.00 -7.20
C ASN A 180 -1.80 -6.96 -8.03
N ASN A 181 -1.36 -5.69 -8.05
CA ASN A 181 -1.96 -4.67 -8.91
C ASN A 181 -1.88 -5.05 -10.39
N LEU A 182 -0.68 -5.34 -10.91
CA LEU A 182 -0.53 -5.75 -12.31
C LEU A 182 -1.34 -7.00 -12.65
N GLY A 183 -1.45 -7.94 -11.70
CA GLY A 183 -2.31 -9.11 -11.87
C GLY A 183 -3.76 -8.72 -12.16
N TRP A 184 -4.32 -7.76 -11.41
CA TRP A 184 -5.67 -7.24 -11.66
C TRP A 184 -5.74 -6.44 -12.95
N THR A 185 -4.78 -5.57 -13.25
CA THR A 185 -4.72 -4.85 -14.53
C THR A 185 -4.78 -5.80 -15.73
N LYS A 186 -4.01 -6.90 -15.71
CA LYS A 186 -4.03 -7.91 -16.78
C LYS A 186 -5.33 -8.71 -16.79
N HIS A 187 -5.87 -9.03 -15.63
CA HIS A 187 -7.15 -9.76 -15.50
C HIS A 187 -8.30 -8.97 -16.11
N ASP A 188 -8.40 -7.68 -15.77
CA ASP A 188 -9.44 -6.77 -16.26
C ASP A 188 -9.29 -6.49 -17.77
N ALA A 189 -8.07 -6.54 -18.29
CA ALA A 189 -7.78 -6.49 -19.73
C ALA A 189 -8.10 -7.81 -20.47
N GLY A 190 -8.54 -8.87 -19.77
CA GLY A 190 -8.87 -10.17 -20.34
C GLY A 190 -7.68 -11.12 -20.52
N ASP A 191 -6.47 -10.73 -20.11
CA ASP A 191 -5.29 -11.59 -20.14
C ASP A 191 -5.10 -12.32 -18.81
N ALA A 192 -5.96 -13.32 -18.59
CA ALA A 192 -5.96 -14.12 -17.37
C ALA A 192 -4.65 -14.93 -17.19
N VAL A 193 -3.91 -15.21 -18.27
CA VAL A 193 -2.62 -15.91 -18.20
C VAL A 193 -1.54 -15.00 -17.62
N ALA A 194 -1.42 -13.78 -18.14
CA ALA A 194 -0.51 -12.78 -17.57
C ALA A 194 -0.91 -12.39 -16.14
N ALA A 195 -2.22 -12.31 -15.86
CA ALA A 195 -2.73 -12.09 -14.51
C ALA A 195 -2.24 -13.16 -13.53
N LEU A 196 -2.40 -14.45 -13.89
CA LEU A 196 -1.95 -15.56 -13.05
C LEU A 196 -0.44 -15.47 -12.77
N HIS A 197 0.38 -15.18 -13.78
CA HIS A 197 1.82 -15.00 -13.60
C HIS A 197 2.14 -13.94 -12.54
N HIS A 198 1.50 -12.78 -12.62
CA HIS A 198 1.72 -11.72 -11.64
C HIS A 198 1.16 -12.08 -10.25
N PHE A 199 0.02 -12.75 -10.15
CA PHE A 199 -0.48 -13.20 -8.85
C PHE A 199 0.43 -14.25 -8.19
N GLU A 200 0.99 -15.20 -8.96
CA GLU A 200 2.00 -16.15 -8.46
C GLU A 200 3.25 -15.41 -7.96
N ARG A 201 3.69 -14.38 -8.69
CA ARG A 201 4.79 -13.50 -8.28
C ARG A 201 4.47 -12.73 -6.99
N ALA A 202 3.22 -12.32 -6.80
CA ALA A 202 2.74 -11.70 -5.56
C ALA A 202 2.75 -12.69 -4.39
N VAL A 203 2.38 -13.97 -4.62
CA VAL A 203 2.46 -15.04 -3.61
C VAL A 203 3.90 -15.25 -3.17
N GLU A 204 4.85 -15.36 -4.10
CA GLU A 204 6.25 -15.54 -3.76
C GLU A 204 6.82 -14.37 -2.94
N ALA A 205 6.46 -13.13 -3.29
CA ALA A 205 6.82 -11.96 -2.51
C ALA A 205 6.15 -11.97 -1.11
N ALA A 206 4.89 -12.39 -1.03
CA ALA A 206 4.14 -12.41 0.22
C ALA A 206 4.65 -13.48 1.19
N ASP A 207 5.07 -14.63 0.67
CA ASP A 207 5.65 -15.72 1.47
C ASP A 207 7.01 -15.31 2.06
N GLN A 208 7.80 -14.56 1.30
CA GLN A 208 9.12 -14.12 1.74
C GLN A 208 9.09 -12.89 2.65
N TYR A 209 8.22 -11.91 2.37
CA TYR A 209 8.27 -10.57 2.96
C TYR A 209 6.92 -10.05 3.48
N GLY A 210 5.81 -10.70 3.10
CA GLY A 210 4.46 -10.24 3.40
C GLY A 210 3.96 -10.61 4.79
N THR A 211 2.81 -10.04 5.13
CA THR A 211 2.01 -10.47 6.30
C THR A 211 1.12 -11.65 5.94
N ALA A 212 0.59 -12.33 6.96
CA ALA A 212 -0.43 -13.37 6.77
C ALA A 212 -1.68 -12.84 6.02
N GLY A 213 -2.04 -11.56 6.20
CA GLY A 213 -3.09 -10.89 5.42
C GLY A 213 -2.78 -10.89 3.93
N GLN A 214 -1.59 -10.43 3.57
CA GLN A 214 -1.11 -10.37 2.19
C GLN A 214 -0.92 -11.75 1.54
N GLN A 215 -0.40 -12.74 2.29
CA GLN A 215 -0.29 -14.12 1.81
C GLN A 215 -1.64 -14.71 1.45
N HIS A 216 -2.67 -14.40 2.24
CA HIS A 216 -4.04 -14.84 2.00
C HIS A 216 -4.62 -14.16 0.75
N VAL A 217 -4.52 -12.82 0.66
CA VAL A 217 -5.02 -12.07 -0.51
C VAL A 217 -4.33 -12.49 -1.81
N ALA A 218 -3.01 -12.64 -1.83
CA ALA A 218 -2.28 -13.05 -3.03
C ALA A 218 -2.73 -14.44 -3.54
N ARG A 219 -2.93 -15.40 -2.63
CA ARG A 219 -3.45 -16.74 -2.97
C ARG A 219 -4.91 -16.69 -3.42
N TRP A 220 -5.74 -15.84 -2.82
CA TRP A 220 -7.11 -15.64 -3.28
C TRP A 220 -7.13 -15.13 -4.72
N SER A 221 -6.26 -14.18 -5.07
CA SER A 221 -6.12 -13.67 -6.45
C SER A 221 -5.68 -14.76 -7.44
N VAL A 222 -4.75 -15.65 -7.05
CA VAL A 222 -4.38 -16.84 -7.86
C VAL A 222 -5.62 -17.71 -8.12
N GLY A 223 -6.40 -18.03 -7.08
CA GLY A 223 -7.64 -18.80 -7.22
C GLY A 223 -8.64 -18.15 -8.18
N ARG A 224 -8.80 -16.82 -8.10
CA ARG A 224 -9.65 -16.05 -9.02
C ARG A 224 -9.20 -16.16 -10.48
N ALA A 225 -7.90 -16.07 -10.73
CA ALA A 225 -7.34 -16.18 -12.09
C ALA A 225 -7.46 -17.61 -12.63
N LEU A 226 -7.20 -18.63 -11.80
CA LEU A 226 -7.39 -20.04 -12.17
C LEU A 226 -8.83 -20.33 -12.60
N ARG A 227 -9.81 -19.78 -11.89
CA ARG A 227 -11.23 -19.87 -12.29
C ARG A 227 -11.48 -19.29 -13.67
N THR A 228 -11.01 -18.06 -13.93
CA THR A 228 -11.16 -17.42 -15.25
C THR A 228 -10.51 -18.24 -16.38
N LEU A 229 -9.45 -18.99 -16.08
CA LEU A 229 -8.79 -19.89 -17.03
C LEU A 229 -9.49 -21.25 -17.19
N GLY A 230 -10.60 -21.50 -16.50
CA GLY A 230 -11.30 -22.79 -16.50
C GLY A 230 -10.58 -23.90 -15.74
N ARG A 231 -9.56 -23.57 -14.93
CA ARG A 231 -8.83 -24.51 -14.05
C ARG A 231 -9.60 -24.68 -12.73
N THR A 232 -10.86 -25.10 -12.84
CA THR A 232 -11.85 -25.09 -11.76
C THR A 232 -11.44 -25.92 -10.56
N ASP A 233 -10.88 -27.11 -10.77
CA ASP A 233 -10.46 -28.00 -9.67
C ASP A 233 -9.33 -27.38 -8.83
N GLU A 234 -8.32 -26.81 -9.49
CA GLU A 234 -7.20 -26.14 -8.82
C GLU A 234 -7.65 -24.89 -8.07
N ALA A 235 -8.54 -24.10 -8.69
CA ALA A 235 -9.13 -22.93 -8.03
C ALA A 235 -9.93 -23.34 -6.78
N LEU A 236 -10.75 -24.41 -6.87
CA LEU A 236 -11.59 -24.86 -5.77
C LEU A 236 -10.78 -25.46 -4.62
N GLU A 237 -9.72 -26.20 -4.92
CA GLU A 237 -8.79 -26.70 -3.91
C GLU A 237 -8.17 -25.54 -3.12
N LEU A 238 -7.64 -24.53 -3.83
CA LEU A 238 -7.00 -23.37 -3.21
C LEU A 238 -7.99 -22.55 -2.38
N GLN A 239 -9.19 -22.26 -2.90
CA GLN A 239 -10.19 -21.49 -2.14
C GLN A 239 -10.67 -22.26 -0.90
N ARG A 240 -10.81 -23.59 -0.96
CA ARG A 240 -11.12 -24.41 0.23
C ARG A 240 -10.00 -24.39 1.27
N GLU A 241 -8.73 -24.35 0.86
CA GLU A 241 -7.62 -24.15 1.78
C GLU A 241 -7.72 -22.80 2.50
N LEU A 242 -7.96 -21.73 1.75
CA LEU A 242 -8.15 -20.39 2.32
C LEU A 242 -9.34 -20.33 3.28
N ALA A 243 -10.46 -20.99 2.95
CA ALA A 243 -11.63 -21.05 3.81
C ALA A 243 -11.38 -21.81 5.12
N ARG A 244 -10.50 -22.83 5.13
CA ARG A 244 -10.11 -23.49 6.40
C ARG A 244 -9.33 -22.55 7.31
N ALA A 245 -8.51 -21.67 6.73
CA ALA A 245 -7.73 -20.69 7.49
C ALA A 245 -8.58 -19.50 7.97
N ARG A 246 -9.56 -19.07 7.16
CA ARG A 246 -10.50 -17.98 7.47
C ARG A 246 -11.92 -18.34 7.01
N PRO A 247 -12.67 -19.09 7.83
CA PRO A 247 -14.02 -19.56 7.46
C PRO A 247 -15.01 -18.43 7.16
N ASP A 248 -14.85 -17.29 7.83
CA ASP A 248 -15.74 -16.14 7.74
C ASP A 248 -15.37 -15.15 6.61
N ASP A 249 -14.36 -15.46 5.80
CA ASP A 249 -13.97 -14.61 4.67
C ASP A 249 -14.99 -14.71 3.53
N THR A 250 -15.83 -13.68 3.41
CA THR A 250 -16.92 -13.63 2.44
C THR A 250 -16.43 -13.66 0.99
N TYR A 251 -15.23 -13.16 0.69
CA TYR A 251 -14.66 -13.19 -0.66
C TYR A 251 -14.23 -14.59 -1.06
N VAL A 252 -13.67 -15.35 -0.12
CA VAL A 252 -13.35 -16.78 -0.33
C VAL A 252 -14.63 -17.59 -0.52
N GLN A 253 -15.65 -17.37 0.32
CA GLN A 253 -16.91 -18.09 0.22
C GLN A 253 -17.63 -17.83 -1.11
N ALA A 254 -17.65 -16.58 -1.57
CA ALA A 254 -18.22 -16.22 -2.87
C ALA A 254 -17.50 -16.91 -4.04
N GLU A 255 -16.18 -17.05 -3.97
CA GLU A 255 -15.42 -17.77 -5.00
C GLU A 255 -15.69 -19.28 -4.97
N ILE A 256 -15.83 -19.90 -3.79
CA ILE A 256 -16.22 -21.31 -3.67
C ILE A 256 -17.61 -21.52 -4.27
N GLU A 257 -18.57 -20.67 -3.95
CA GLU A 257 -19.93 -20.74 -4.49
C GLU A 257 -19.92 -20.69 -6.02
N ALA A 258 -19.23 -19.70 -6.60
CA ALA A 258 -19.10 -19.55 -8.05
C ALA A 258 -18.49 -20.79 -8.71
N LEU A 259 -17.40 -21.34 -8.15
CA LEU A 259 -16.74 -22.54 -8.66
C LEU A 259 -17.63 -23.78 -8.60
N THR A 260 -18.41 -23.93 -7.53
CA THR A 260 -19.31 -25.08 -7.39
C THR A 260 -20.51 -25.00 -8.33
N ALA A 261 -21.04 -23.80 -8.58
CA ALA A 261 -22.13 -23.59 -9.53
C ALA A 261 -21.73 -23.99 -10.96
N GLU A 262 -20.53 -23.60 -11.40
CA GLU A 262 -19.97 -23.96 -12.71
C GLU A 262 -19.82 -25.49 -12.89
N VAL A 263 -19.44 -26.22 -11.84
CA VAL A 263 -19.35 -27.69 -11.87
C VAL A 263 -20.73 -28.34 -12.05
N THR A 264 -21.75 -27.85 -11.34
CA THR A 264 -23.12 -28.37 -11.47
C THR A 264 -23.73 -28.14 -12.86
N GLU A 265 -23.36 -27.07 -13.56
CA GLU A 265 -23.81 -26.83 -14.94
C GLU A 265 -23.08 -27.69 -15.97
N ALA A 266 -21.84 -28.13 -15.68
CA ALA A 266 -21.02 -28.95 -16.57
C ALA A 266 -21.33 -30.45 -16.47
N GLU A 267 -21.88 -30.94 -15.36
CA GLU A 267 -22.36 -32.32 -15.27
C GLU A 267 -23.63 -32.49 -16.14
N PRO A 268 -23.63 -33.44 -17.11
CA PRO A 268 -24.82 -33.65 -17.92
C PRO A 268 -25.96 -34.13 -17.01
N THR A 269 -27.04 -33.36 -16.94
CA THR A 269 -28.30 -33.80 -16.33
C THR A 269 -28.70 -35.09 -17.03
N ILE A 270 -28.63 -36.22 -16.33
CA ILE A 270 -29.20 -37.47 -16.84
C ILE A 270 -30.71 -37.25 -16.86
N GLU A 271 -31.26 -36.87 -18.01
CA GLU A 271 -32.69 -36.94 -18.26
C GLU A 271 -33.11 -38.42 -18.21
N ALA A 272 -33.98 -38.75 -17.24
CA ALA A 272 -34.57 -40.07 -17.06
C ALA A 272 -35.87 -40.21 -17.85
#